data_AF-A0A661WTH5-F1
#
_entry.id   AF-A0A661WTH5-F1
#
_cell.length_a   1.000
_cell.length_b   1.000
_cell.length_c   1.000
_cell.angle_alpha   90.00
_cell.angle_beta   90.00
_cell.angle_gamma   90.00
#
_symmetry.space_group_name_H-M   'P 1'
#
loop_
_entity.id
_entity.type
_entity.pdbx_description
1 polymer ?
#
loop_
_entity_poly.entity_id
_entity_poly.type
_entity_poly.pdbx_seq_one_letter_code
_entity_poly.pdbx_strand_id
1 'polypeptide(L)'
;MYKIFAVKTLYRSKVAGKPKVVDKYYNNIYDLLEERVVLVKARTFNEAIRKGEKEAVKYASFENHINPYGQKVVQEYIGEIDVFEPYDEIKSNSEIYSYTQLVKSNWSNDKI
;
A
#
# COMPACT_ATOMS: atom_id res chain seq x y z
N MET A 1 -2.37 12.19 -26.27
CA MET A 1 -2.80 13.23 -25.30
C MET A 1 -2.52 12.73 -23.89
N TYR A 2 -2.16 13.59 -22.94
CA TYR A 2 -2.03 13.18 -21.53
C TYR A 2 -3.39 13.23 -20.83
N LYS A 3 -3.66 12.25 -19.99
CA LYS A 3 -4.80 12.17 -19.08
C LYS A 3 -4.32 11.91 -17.66
N ILE A 4 -5.24 12.02 -16.70
CA ILE A 4 -5.05 11.57 -15.33
C ILE A 4 -5.70 10.20 -15.20
N PHE A 5 -5.00 9.27 -14.58
CA PHE A 5 -5.50 7.95 -14.24
C PHE A 5 -5.43 7.78 -12.73
N ALA A 6 -6.45 7.16 -12.15
CA ALA A 6 -6.43 6.67 -10.78
C ALA A 6 -5.87 5.26 -10.80
N VAL A 7 -4.93 5.01 -9.88
CA VAL A 7 -4.23 3.75 -9.74
C VAL A 7 -4.48 3.26 -8.33
N LYS A 8 -5.18 2.14 -8.21
CA LYS A 8 -5.37 1.40 -6.97
C LYS A 8 -4.23 0.41 -6.81
N THR A 9 -3.66 0.34 -5.61
CA THR A 9 -2.61 -0.61 -5.24
C THR A 9 -2.85 -1.16 -3.85
N LEU A 10 -2.37 -2.38 -3.62
CA LEU A 10 -2.47 -3.05 -2.33
C LEU A 10 -1.09 -3.22 -1.69
N TYR A 11 -1.05 -3.05 -0.37
CA TYR A 11 0.15 -3.19 0.44
C TYR A 11 -0.12 -4.03 1.67
N ARG A 12 0.94 -4.67 2.17
CA ARG A 12 0.90 -5.43 3.40
C ARG A 12 2.03 -4.97 4.32
N SER A 13 1.66 -4.55 5.52
CA SER A 13 2.60 -4.13 6.56
C SER A 13 2.74 -5.22 7.60
N LYS A 14 3.98 -5.66 7.78
CA LYS A 14 4.38 -6.77 8.66
C LYS A 14 5.36 -6.29 9.71
N VAL A 15 5.37 -6.98 10.83
CA VAL A 15 6.33 -6.73 11.90
C VAL A 15 7.53 -7.68 11.76
N ALA A 16 8.74 -7.11 11.77
CA ALA A 16 10.00 -7.85 11.72
C ALA A 16 10.72 -7.82 13.06
N GLY A 17 11.24 -8.99 13.48
CA GLY A 17 12.00 -9.16 14.73
C GLY A 17 11.12 -9.56 15.93
N LYS A 18 11.76 -9.71 17.09
CA LYS A 18 11.09 -10.07 18.36
C LYS A 18 10.72 -8.81 19.14
N PRO A 19 9.58 -8.79 19.86
CA PRO A 19 9.22 -7.68 20.73
C PRO A 19 10.21 -7.59 21.90
N LYS A 20 10.54 -6.36 22.31
CA LYS A 20 11.38 -6.12 23.51
C LYS A 20 10.56 -6.18 24.80
N VAL A 21 9.29 -5.78 24.72
CA VAL A 21 8.31 -5.78 25.80
C VAL A 21 6.98 -6.25 25.20
N VAL A 22 6.15 -6.94 25.98
CA VAL A 22 4.79 -7.30 25.59
C VAL A 22 3.84 -6.94 26.72
N ASP A 23 2.61 -6.57 26.37
CA ASP A 23 1.53 -6.26 27.30
C ASP A 23 0.22 -6.93 26.84
N LYS A 24 -0.89 -6.63 27.53
CA LYS A 24 -2.20 -7.19 27.20
C LYS A 24 -2.74 -6.77 25.82
N TYR A 25 -2.14 -5.78 25.17
CA TYR A 25 -2.53 -5.31 23.84
C TYR A 25 -1.64 -5.89 22.73
N TYR A 26 -0.57 -6.61 23.09
CA TYR A 26 0.33 -7.22 22.12
C TYR A 26 -0.40 -8.30 21.32
N ASN A 27 -0.33 -8.17 19.99
CA ASN A 27 -0.90 -9.14 19.06
C ASN A 27 0.05 -9.31 17.87
N ASN A 28 0.39 -10.57 17.57
CA ASN A 28 1.27 -10.95 16.47
C ASN A 28 0.60 -11.88 15.45
N ILE A 29 -0.72 -12.02 15.52
CA ILE A 29 -1.50 -12.86 14.61
C ILE A 29 -2.09 -12.07 13.44
N TYR A 30 -1.96 -10.73 13.46
CA TYR A 30 -2.47 -9.85 12.43
C TYR A 30 -1.37 -9.04 11.74
N ASP A 31 -1.52 -8.90 10.43
CA ASP A 31 -0.83 -7.91 9.61
C ASP A 31 -1.83 -6.81 9.23
N LEU A 32 -1.31 -5.66 8.78
CA LEU A 32 -2.13 -4.60 8.21
C LEU A 32 -2.14 -4.74 6.69
N LEU A 33 -3.32 -4.79 6.09
CA LEU A 33 -3.51 -4.60 4.67
C LEU A 33 -3.91 -3.15 4.42
N GLU A 34 -3.33 -2.53 3.41
CA GLU A 34 -3.70 -1.19 2.95
C GLU A 34 -4.10 -1.24 1.47
N GLU A 35 -5.26 -0.69 1.15
CA GLU A 35 -5.64 -0.29 -0.20
C GLU A 35 -5.40 1.22 -0.35
N ARG A 36 -4.67 1.62 -1.39
CA ARG A 36 -4.39 3.02 -1.67
C ARG A 36 -4.74 3.34 -3.12
N VAL A 37 -5.31 4.52 -3.36
CA VAL A 37 -5.57 5.04 -4.70
C VAL A 37 -4.85 6.36 -4.91
N VAL A 38 -3.96 6.38 -5.90
CA VAL A 38 -3.18 7.57 -6.29
C VAL A 38 -3.47 7.99 -7.71
N LEU A 39 -3.19 9.24 -8.02
CA LEU A 39 -3.36 9.78 -9.37
C LEU A 39 -2.04 9.82 -10.13
N VAL A 40 -2.03 9.40 -11.39
CA VAL A 40 -0.86 9.46 -12.26
C VAL A 40 -1.21 10.12 -13.60
N LYS A 41 -0.36 11.04 -14.04
CA LYS A 41 -0.45 11.61 -15.39
C LYS A 41 0.19 10.66 -16.40
N ALA A 42 -0.56 10.15 -17.37
CA ALA A 42 -0.08 9.21 -18.40
C ALA A 42 -0.82 9.41 -19.74
N ARG A 43 -0.33 8.81 -20.82
CA ARG A 43 -0.95 8.86 -22.16
C ARG A 43 -1.83 7.64 -22.45
N THR A 44 -1.57 6.52 -21.77
CA THR A 44 -2.26 5.24 -21.94
C THR A 44 -2.39 4.55 -20.58
N PHE A 45 -3.30 3.58 -20.48
CA PHE A 45 -3.41 2.70 -19.31
C PHE A 45 -2.09 1.98 -19.01
N ASN A 46 -1.40 1.43 -20.02
CA ASN A 46 -0.11 0.77 -19.82
C ASN A 46 0.96 1.71 -19.24
N GLU A 47 0.98 2.98 -19.67
CA GLU A 47 1.89 3.96 -19.08
C GLU A 47 1.49 4.29 -17.63
N ALA A 48 0.19 4.36 -17.33
CA ALA A 48 -0.33 4.57 -15.98
C ALA A 48 0.02 3.40 -15.04
N ILE A 49 -0.16 2.15 -15.47
CA ILE A 49 0.22 0.94 -14.74
C ILE A 49 1.71 1.00 -14.37
N ARG A 50 2.59 1.18 -15.37
CA ARG A 50 4.05 1.24 -15.12
C ARG A 50 4.45 2.36 -14.17
N LYS A 51 3.78 3.53 -14.24
CA LYS A 51 4.03 4.65 -13.32
C LYS A 51 3.50 4.34 -11.92
N GLY A 52 2.33 3.73 -11.84
CA GLY A 52 1.68 3.27 -10.62
C GLY A 52 2.53 2.26 -9.88
N GLU A 53 2.99 1.20 -10.53
CA GLU A 53 3.89 0.20 -9.93
C GLU A 53 5.18 0.84 -9.40
N LYS A 54 5.79 1.75 -10.18
CA LYS A 54 7.00 2.45 -9.74
C LYS A 54 6.73 3.33 -8.51
N GLU A 55 5.59 3.99 -8.46
CA GLU A 55 5.17 4.78 -7.29
C GLU A 55 4.89 3.88 -6.10
N ALA A 56 4.22 2.75 -6.29
CA ALA A 56 3.87 1.81 -5.23
C ALA A 56 5.09 1.14 -4.59
N VAL A 57 6.04 0.67 -5.40
CA VAL A 57 7.32 0.16 -4.91
C VAL A 57 8.07 1.25 -4.14
N LYS A 58 8.07 2.48 -4.66
CA LYS A 58 8.69 3.62 -4.00
C LYS A 58 8.02 3.91 -2.65
N TYR A 59 6.69 3.96 -2.60
CA TYR A 59 5.92 4.20 -1.38
C TYR A 59 6.21 3.14 -0.31
N ALA A 60 6.12 1.86 -0.66
CA ALA A 60 6.43 0.74 0.24
C ALA A 60 7.86 0.82 0.79
N SER A 61 8.82 1.32 0.01
CA SER A 61 10.21 1.45 0.45
C SER A 61 10.47 2.54 1.49
N PHE A 62 9.62 3.57 1.56
CA PHE A 62 9.78 4.67 2.52
C PHE A 62 9.17 4.33 3.88
N GLU A 63 8.08 3.57 3.89
CA GLU A 63 7.32 3.33 5.11
C GLU A 63 8.02 2.29 5.99
N ASN A 64 8.87 2.79 6.87
CA ASN A 64 9.55 2.02 7.90
C ASN A 64 9.50 2.80 9.21
N HIS A 65 8.81 2.24 10.20
CA HIS A 65 8.77 2.82 11.54
C HIS A 65 9.01 1.74 12.59
N ILE A 66 9.27 2.17 13.82
CA ILE A 66 9.39 1.28 14.98
C ILE A 66 8.08 1.32 15.74
N ASN A 67 7.47 0.15 15.95
CA ASN A 67 6.24 0.05 16.73
C ASN A 67 6.54 0.20 18.25
N PRO A 68 5.52 0.36 19.11
CA PRO A 68 5.70 0.49 20.56
C PRO A 68 6.42 -0.69 21.24
N TYR A 69 6.44 -1.86 20.61
CA TYR A 69 7.12 -3.06 21.10
C TYR A 69 8.59 -3.15 20.68
N GLY A 70 9.12 -2.10 20.04
CA GLY A 70 10.50 -1.99 19.60
C GLY A 70 10.82 -2.82 18.36
N GLN A 71 9.81 -3.19 17.58
CA GLN A 71 9.95 -3.98 16.36
C GLN A 71 9.86 -3.08 15.13
N LYS A 72 10.55 -3.46 14.06
CA LYS A 72 10.47 -2.77 12.78
C LYS A 72 9.18 -3.15 12.07
N VAL A 73 8.40 -2.17 11.65
CA VAL A 73 7.27 -2.38 10.74
C VAL A 73 7.76 -2.11 9.33
N VAL A 74 7.52 -3.06 8.42
CA VAL A 74 7.92 -3.01 7.03
C VAL A 74 6.68 -3.14 6.16
N GLN A 75 6.53 -2.23 5.21
CA GLN A 75 5.47 -2.26 4.21
C GLN A 75 5.97 -2.87 2.90
N GLU A 76 5.15 -3.72 2.29
CA GLU A 76 5.46 -4.38 1.03
C GLU A 76 4.32 -4.11 0.03
N TYR A 77 4.65 -3.69 -1.19
CA TYR A 77 3.69 -3.69 -2.30
C TYR A 77 3.45 -5.13 -2.75
N ILE A 78 2.19 -5.56 -2.83
CA ILE A 78 1.87 -6.99 -3.05
C ILE A 78 1.82 -7.38 -4.53
N GLY A 79 1.97 -6.43 -5.45
CA GLY A 79 1.95 -6.68 -6.90
C GLY A 79 0.60 -6.46 -7.58
N GLU A 80 -0.47 -6.19 -6.81
CA GLU A 80 -1.81 -5.94 -7.34
C GLU A 80 -2.02 -4.46 -7.67
N ILE A 81 -2.47 -4.21 -8.91
CA ILE A 81 -2.72 -2.87 -9.44
C ILE A 81 -3.97 -2.86 -10.31
N ASP A 82 -4.81 -1.85 -10.11
CA ASP A 82 -5.96 -1.55 -10.97
C ASP A 82 -5.93 -0.09 -11.39
N VAL A 83 -6.33 0.20 -12.63
CA VAL A 83 -6.23 1.54 -13.23
C VAL A 83 -7.52 1.93 -13.91
N PHE A 84 -8.06 3.09 -13.52
CA PHE A 84 -9.29 3.65 -14.06
C PHE A 84 -9.16 5.15 -14.32
N GLU A 85 -10.00 5.71 -15.19
CA GLU A 85 -10.06 7.16 -15.42
C GLU A 85 -10.95 7.79 -14.33
N PRO A 86 -10.45 8.72 -13.49
CA PRO A 86 -11.26 9.44 -12.52
C PRO A 86 -12.06 10.57 -13.20
N TYR A 87 -13.04 11.14 -12.48
CA TYR A 87 -13.82 12.30 -12.95
C TYR A 87 -12.96 13.55 -13.23
N ASP A 88 -13.52 14.50 -13.97
CA ASP A 88 -12.82 15.38 -14.94
C ASP A 88 -11.64 16.25 -14.45
N GLU A 89 -11.50 16.57 -13.15
CA GLU A 89 -10.42 17.45 -12.68
C GLU A 89 -9.78 16.99 -11.37
N ILE A 90 -8.62 16.31 -11.45
CA ILE A 90 -7.80 16.04 -10.27
C ILE A 90 -6.29 16.10 -10.59
N LYS A 91 -5.49 16.61 -9.65
CA LYS A 91 -4.02 16.76 -9.80
C LYS A 91 -3.30 15.40 -9.72
N SER A 92 -2.21 15.26 -10.48
CA SER A 92 -1.34 14.07 -10.41
C SER A 92 -0.65 13.97 -9.05
N ASN A 93 -0.34 12.74 -8.64
CA ASN A 93 0.34 12.35 -7.41
C ASN A 93 -0.40 12.78 -6.14
N SER A 94 -1.73 12.87 -6.21
CA SER A 94 -2.59 13.02 -5.03
C SER A 94 -3.14 11.65 -4.64
N GLU A 95 -3.08 11.35 -3.34
CA GLU A 95 -3.85 10.25 -2.75
C GLU A 95 -5.31 10.71 -2.63
N ILE A 96 -6.23 9.92 -3.16
CA ILE A 96 -7.67 10.24 -3.13
C ILE A 96 -8.47 9.29 -2.23
N TYR A 97 -7.87 8.15 -1.88
CA TYR A 97 -8.47 7.14 -1.01
C TYR A 97 -7.37 6.27 -0.38
N SER A 98 -7.52 5.96 0.90
CA SER A 98 -6.80 4.88 1.57
C SER A 98 -7.74 4.16 2.55
N TYR A 99 -7.65 2.83 2.59
CA TYR A 99 -8.37 1.99 3.53
C TYR A 99 -7.42 0.96 4.12
N THR A 100 -7.51 0.74 5.43
CA THR A 100 -6.68 -0.23 6.13
C THR A 100 -7.51 -1.25 6.89
N GLN A 101 -7.08 -2.51 6.87
CA GLN A 101 -7.75 -3.62 7.53
C GLN A 101 -6.74 -4.59 8.16
N LEU A 102 -7.08 -5.12 9.33
CA LEU A 102 -6.33 -6.22 9.94
C LEU A 102 -6.66 -7.55 9.26
N VAL A 103 -5.63 -8.26 8.80
CA VAL A 103 -5.73 -9.60 8.19
C VAL A 103 -4.87 -10.57 8.97
N LYS A 104 -5.24 -11.87 9.00
CA LYS A 104 -4.41 -12.85 9.72
C LYS A 104 -3.04 -12.97 9.05
N SER A 105 -1.96 -12.95 9.83
CA SER A 105 -0.59 -12.99 9.32
C SER A 105 -0.27 -14.26 8.51
N ASN A 106 -1.03 -15.34 8.70
CA ASN A 106 -0.87 -16.58 7.95
C ASN A 106 -1.68 -16.66 6.64
N TRP A 107 -2.46 -15.64 6.28
CA TRP A 107 -3.13 -15.60 4.98
C TRP A 107 -2.12 -15.31 3.87
N SER A 108 -2.21 -16.05 2.75
CA SER A 108 -1.48 -15.72 1.53
C SER A 108 -2.11 -14.50 0.86
N ASN A 109 -1.34 -13.81 0.01
CA ASN A 109 -1.85 -12.66 -0.74
C ASN A 109 -2.97 -13.07 -1.70
N ASP A 110 -2.99 -14.29 -2.22
CA ASP A 110 -4.08 -14.79 -3.09
C ASP A 110 -5.45 -14.92 -2.39
N LYS A 111 -5.50 -14.78 -1.05
CA LYS A 111 -6.73 -14.84 -0.25
C LYS A 111 -7.27 -13.46 0.12
N ILE A 112 -6.54 -12.42 -0.27
CA ILE A 112 -6.86 -11.01 -0.07
C ILE A 112 -7.49 -10.50 -1.36
#